data_AF-A0A5C7AGL2-F1
#
_entry.id   AF-A0A5C7AGL2-F1
#
_cell.length_a   1.000
_cell.length_b   1.000
_cell.length_c   1.000
_cell.angle_alpha   90.00
_cell.angle_beta   90.00
_cell.angle_gamma   90.00
#
_symmetry.space_group_name_H-M   'P 1'
#
loop_
_entity.id
_entity.type
_entity.pdbx_description
1 polymer ?
#
loop_
_entity_poly.entity_id
_entity_poly.type
_entity_poly.pdbx_seq_one_letter_code
_entity_poly.pdbx_strand_id
1 'polypeptide(L)'
;MKKTLQILFTLIFISCLENKKELIQTELKITNEFKIEILNQILSDTIDLKLMRSKEMYLSNYDGIPPPVLPMDTKRSGYSITHSEYIAQQLGVNDVEFIKKQMADNKRFDLNKLSEYGFNILDVKGYLDKEIYYSKILEKTENQKYYGFFTVSIPIFNKSLNKAYIRTMDFGGETLLLKKINDKWLIDKKIDSWID
;
A
#
# COMPACT_ATOMS: atom_id res chain seq x y z
N MET A 1 40.54 51.24 21.61
CA MET A 1 40.31 50.37 20.42
C MET A 1 39.25 49.33 20.75
N LYS A 2 37.96 49.72 20.74
CA LYS A 2 36.87 48.95 21.37
C LYS A 2 35.52 49.05 20.61
N LYS A 3 35.55 49.17 19.27
CA LYS A 3 34.32 49.36 18.47
C LYS A 3 34.17 48.47 17.23
N THR A 4 35.16 47.64 16.91
CA THR A 4 35.11 46.78 15.71
C THR A 4 34.59 45.36 15.95
N LEU A 5 34.45 44.90 17.20
CA LEU A 5 34.02 43.52 17.51
C LEU A 5 32.49 43.35 17.63
N GLN A 6 31.73 44.44 17.69
CA GLN A 6 30.27 44.40 17.89
C GLN A 6 29.46 44.29 16.59
N ILE A 7 30.09 44.51 15.42
CA ILE A 7 29.41 44.47 14.11
C ILE A 7 29.42 43.04 13.52
N LEU A 8 30.33 42.16 13.98
CA LEU A 8 30.41 40.78 13.48
C LEU A 8 29.34 39.86 14.10
N PHE A 9 28.82 40.19 15.28
CA PHE A 9 27.81 39.35 15.97
C PHE A 9 26.37 39.63 15.52
N THR A 10 26.10 40.79 14.90
CA THR A 10 24.76 41.12 14.35
C THR A 10 24.53 40.58 12.95
N LEU A 11 25.58 40.25 12.19
CA LEU A 11 25.44 39.64 10.85
C LEU A 11 25.14 38.12 10.90
N ILE A 12 25.46 37.43 12.00
CA ILE A 12 25.22 35.98 12.15
C ILE A 12 23.74 35.67 12.47
N PHE A 13 22.99 36.62 13.05
CA PHE A 13 21.56 36.42 13.34
C PHE A 13 20.64 36.67 12.16
N ILE A 14 21.09 37.39 11.11
CA ILE A 14 20.25 37.69 9.95
C ILE A 14 20.27 36.52 8.94
N SER A 15 21.34 35.71 8.90
CA SER A 15 21.42 34.55 8.00
C SER A 15 20.63 33.31 8.47
N CYS A 16 19.96 33.37 9.63
CA CYS A 16 19.08 32.30 10.11
C CYS A 16 17.60 32.59 9.88
N LEU A 17 17.28 33.72 9.25
CA LEU A 17 15.93 34.15 8.88
C LEU A 17 15.65 34.02 7.38
N GLU A 18 16.56 33.43 6.61
CA GLU A 18 16.31 33.11 5.20
C GLU A 18 15.52 31.80 5.07
N ASN A 19 14.25 31.99 4.73
CA ASN A 19 13.39 31.03 4.06
C ASN A 19 13.08 29.73 4.84
N LYS A 20 12.30 29.87 5.91
CA LYS A 20 11.12 29.00 5.99
C LYS A 20 10.23 29.34 4.79
N LYS A 21 10.56 28.80 3.61
CA LYS A 21 9.51 28.47 2.64
C LYS A 21 8.52 27.67 3.45
N GLU A 22 7.35 28.25 3.74
CA GLU A 22 6.17 27.44 3.96
C GLU A 22 6.16 26.47 2.78
N LEU A 23 6.59 25.25 3.03
CA LEU A 23 6.21 24.13 2.20
C LEU A 23 4.70 24.22 2.28
N ILE A 24 4.08 24.73 1.23
CA ILE A 24 2.67 24.50 0.97
C ILE A 24 2.59 22.98 0.97
N GLN A 25 2.24 22.40 2.11
CA GLN A 25 1.82 21.02 2.20
C GLN A 25 0.55 21.01 1.36
N THR A 26 0.72 20.82 0.05
CA THR A 26 -0.35 20.30 -0.79
C THR A 26 -0.87 19.11 -0.03
N GLU A 27 -2.07 19.25 0.51
CA GLU A 27 -2.72 18.24 1.31
C GLU A 27 -2.67 16.95 0.50
N LEU A 28 -1.82 16.02 0.95
CA LEU A 28 -1.39 14.89 0.15
C LEU A 28 -2.62 14.00 -0.03
N LYS A 29 -3.23 14.06 -1.22
CA LYS A 29 -4.52 13.44 -1.49
C LYS A 29 -4.31 12.00 -1.93
N ILE A 30 -5.07 11.08 -1.34
CA ILE A 30 -5.09 9.66 -1.75
C ILE A 30 -5.84 9.56 -3.08
N THR A 31 -5.11 9.62 -4.20
CA THR A 31 -5.64 9.40 -5.56
C THR A 31 -5.29 8.00 -6.08
N ASN A 32 -5.81 7.63 -7.25
CA ASN A 32 -5.44 6.38 -7.90
C ASN A 32 -3.98 6.44 -8.38
N GLU A 33 -3.52 7.58 -8.88
CA GLU A 33 -2.14 7.81 -9.30
C GLU A 33 -1.18 7.61 -8.13
N PHE A 34 -1.50 8.21 -6.97
CA PHE A 34 -0.74 8.00 -5.73
C PHE A 34 -0.65 6.51 -5.36
N LYS A 35 -1.78 5.79 -5.40
CA LYS A 35 -1.81 4.36 -5.09
C LYS A 35 -0.99 3.51 -6.08
N ILE A 36 -1.02 3.85 -7.36
CA ILE A 36 -0.21 3.19 -8.40
C ILE A 36 1.29 3.41 -8.15
N GLU A 37 1.70 4.65 -7.85
CA GLU A 37 3.10 4.96 -7.53
C GLU A 37 3.59 4.16 -6.32
N ILE A 38 2.79 4.08 -5.25
CA ILE A 38 3.14 3.33 -4.05
C ILE A 38 3.16 1.82 -4.32
N LEU A 39 2.19 1.28 -5.07
CA LEU A 39 2.20 -0.12 -5.49
C LEU A 39 3.45 -0.45 -6.30
N ASN A 40 3.84 0.41 -7.25
CA ASN A 40 5.10 0.24 -7.98
C ASN A 40 6.30 0.20 -7.02
N GLN A 41 6.39 1.12 -6.06
CA GLN A 41 7.50 1.15 -5.09
C GLN A 41 7.60 -0.17 -4.30
N ILE A 42 6.50 -0.63 -3.71
CA ILE A 42 6.52 -1.81 -2.82
C ILE A 42 6.67 -3.13 -3.56
N LEU A 43 6.12 -3.25 -4.79
CA LEU A 43 6.20 -4.47 -5.58
C LEU A 43 7.51 -4.57 -6.37
N SER A 44 8.16 -3.44 -6.67
CA SER A 44 9.49 -3.42 -7.30
C SER A 44 10.60 -3.79 -6.32
N ASP A 45 10.37 -3.62 -5.02
CA ASP A 45 11.32 -3.96 -3.98
C ASP A 45 11.35 -5.48 -3.72
N THR A 46 12.03 -6.16 -4.62
CA THR A 46 12.25 -7.62 -4.58
C THR A 46 13.33 -8.04 -3.57
N ILE A 47 13.93 -7.10 -2.83
CA ILE A 47 15.07 -7.34 -1.93
C ILE A 47 14.69 -7.10 -0.47
N ASP A 48 14.17 -5.93 -0.11
CA ASP A 48 13.88 -5.63 1.30
C ASP A 48 12.48 -6.09 1.67
N LEU A 49 11.46 -5.64 0.93
CA LEU A 49 10.07 -6.06 1.14
C LEU A 49 9.78 -7.48 0.65
N LYS A 50 10.33 -7.85 -0.51
CA LYS A 50 10.15 -9.17 -1.16
C LYS A 50 8.69 -9.61 -1.31
N LEU A 51 7.74 -8.68 -1.44
CA LEU A 51 6.32 -9.02 -1.63
C LEU A 51 6.12 -9.82 -2.92
N MET A 52 6.81 -9.40 -3.98
CA MET A 52 6.84 -10.10 -5.26
C MET A 52 8.26 -10.57 -5.53
N ARG A 53 8.42 -11.80 -6.03
CA ARG A 53 9.73 -12.42 -6.25
C ARG A 53 10.49 -11.81 -7.42
N SER A 54 9.78 -11.38 -8.45
CA SER A 54 10.34 -10.81 -9.68
C SER A 54 9.24 -10.12 -10.47
N LYS A 55 9.58 -9.02 -11.18
CA LYS A 55 8.68 -8.37 -12.16
C LYS A 55 8.31 -9.25 -13.35
N GLU A 56 9.05 -10.32 -13.61
CA GLU A 56 8.72 -11.32 -14.64
C GLU A 56 7.49 -12.15 -14.27
N MET A 57 7.15 -12.24 -12.97
CA MET A 57 5.96 -12.94 -12.50
C MET A 57 4.70 -12.20 -12.96
N TYR A 58 3.66 -12.95 -13.33
CA TYR A 58 2.37 -12.36 -13.64
C TYR A 58 1.77 -11.68 -12.41
N LEU A 59 1.26 -10.46 -12.59
CA LEU A 59 0.47 -9.72 -11.62
C LEU A 59 -0.99 -9.70 -12.06
N SER A 60 -1.89 -10.21 -11.23
CA SER A 60 -3.33 -10.16 -11.45
C SER A 60 -3.84 -8.72 -11.56
N ASN A 61 -4.67 -8.43 -12.55
CA ASN A 61 -5.42 -7.18 -12.62
C ASN A 61 -6.71 -7.17 -11.76
N TYR A 62 -6.94 -8.25 -11.00
CA TYR A 62 -8.07 -8.42 -10.09
C TYR A 62 -7.57 -8.44 -8.64
N ASP A 63 -8.21 -7.67 -7.76
CA ASP A 63 -7.82 -7.49 -6.36
C ASP A 63 -8.66 -8.30 -5.36
N GLY A 64 -9.46 -9.26 -5.85
CA GLY A 64 -10.42 -10.04 -5.07
C GLY A 64 -9.79 -11.09 -4.16
N ILE A 65 -8.98 -10.64 -3.20
CA ILE A 65 -8.41 -11.47 -2.14
C ILE A 65 -9.46 -11.66 -1.03
N PRO A 66 -9.87 -12.89 -0.68
CA PRO A 66 -10.92 -13.14 0.32
C PRO A 66 -10.59 -12.46 1.65
N PRO A 67 -11.45 -11.63 2.27
CA PRO A 67 -11.11 -10.90 3.50
C PRO A 67 -10.65 -11.85 4.62
N PRO A 68 -9.79 -11.41 5.55
CA PRO A 68 -9.38 -12.24 6.68
C PRO A 68 -10.58 -12.52 7.58
N VAL A 69 -10.50 -13.63 8.30
CA VAL A 69 -11.45 -13.92 9.38
C VAL A 69 -11.30 -12.83 10.44
N LEU A 70 -12.38 -12.06 10.66
CA LEU A 70 -12.32 -10.91 11.55
C LEU A 70 -12.33 -11.36 13.01
N PRO A 71 -11.46 -10.79 13.87
CA PRO A 71 -11.51 -11.07 15.29
C PRO A 71 -12.81 -10.50 15.89
N MET A 72 -13.28 -11.12 16.99
CA MET A 72 -14.29 -10.50 17.83
C MET A 72 -13.79 -9.16 18.38
N ASP A 73 -14.69 -8.20 18.56
CA ASP A 73 -14.36 -6.87 19.05
C ASP A 73 -13.65 -6.96 20.41
N THR A 74 -12.36 -6.66 20.42
CA THR A 74 -11.51 -6.64 21.62
C THR A 74 -12.01 -5.67 22.70
N LYS A 75 -12.82 -4.68 22.32
CA LYS A 75 -13.40 -3.67 23.24
C LYS A 75 -14.84 -3.99 23.63
N ARG A 76 -15.54 -4.86 22.89
CA ARG A 76 -16.95 -5.23 23.12
C ARG A 76 -17.15 -6.73 22.96
N SER A 77 -17.06 -7.47 24.06
CA SER A 77 -17.28 -8.92 24.08
C SER A 77 -18.60 -9.31 23.39
N GLY A 78 -18.55 -10.29 22.49
CA GLY A 78 -19.71 -10.82 21.77
C GLY A 78 -20.12 -10.10 20.49
N TYR A 79 -19.44 -9.01 20.10
CA TYR A 79 -19.70 -8.30 18.85
C TYR A 79 -18.61 -8.59 17.81
N SER A 80 -18.99 -8.82 16.56
CA SER A 80 -18.06 -8.79 15.43
C SER A 80 -17.85 -7.35 14.99
N ILE A 81 -16.60 -7.02 14.63
CA ILE A 81 -16.29 -5.75 13.97
C ILE A 81 -16.45 -5.91 12.46
N THR A 82 -16.79 -4.82 11.78
CA THR A 82 -16.74 -4.75 10.32
C THR A 82 -15.30 -4.75 9.82
N HIS A 83 -15.09 -5.13 8.55
CA HIS A 83 -13.76 -5.12 7.94
C HIS A 83 -13.14 -3.69 7.91
N SER A 84 -13.96 -2.65 7.70
CA SER A 84 -13.50 -1.26 7.78
C SER A 84 -13.05 -0.85 9.18
N GLU A 85 -13.77 -1.27 10.22
CA GLU A 85 -13.36 -1.03 11.61
C GLU A 85 -12.07 -1.75 11.94
N TYR A 86 -11.92 -2.99 11.47
CA TYR A 86 -10.69 -3.75 11.64
C TYR A 86 -9.48 -3.04 11.00
N ILE A 87 -9.59 -2.64 9.74
CA ILE A 87 -8.53 -1.89 9.06
C ILE A 87 -8.24 -0.57 9.79
N ALA A 88 -9.27 0.15 10.23
CA ALA A 88 -9.11 1.39 11.00
C ALA A 88 -8.29 1.16 12.29
N GLN A 89 -8.58 0.07 13.02
CA GLN A 89 -7.82 -0.32 14.20
C GLN A 89 -6.34 -0.64 13.87
N GLN A 90 -6.08 -1.41 12.81
CA GLN A 90 -4.70 -1.74 12.42
C GLN A 90 -3.90 -0.50 11.99
N LEU A 91 -4.55 0.45 11.31
CA LEU A 91 -3.94 1.70 10.87
C LEU A 91 -3.84 2.77 11.97
N GLY A 92 -4.47 2.56 13.13
CA GLY A 92 -4.55 3.55 14.20
C GLY A 92 -5.38 4.78 13.82
N VAL A 93 -6.44 4.58 13.03
CA VAL A 93 -7.36 5.62 12.56
C VAL A 93 -8.68 5.51 13.33
N ASN A 94 -9.08 6.59 14.01
CA ASN A 94 -10.36 6.64 14.72
C ASN A 94 -11.57 6.89 13.80
N ASP A 95 -11.32 7.49 12.64
CA ASP A 95 -12.33 7.83 11.63
C ASP A 95 -12.55 6.65 10.68
N VAL A 96 -13.54 5.80 10.98
CA VAL A 96 -13.87 4.62 10.17
C VAL A 96 -14.45 5.02 8.80
N GLU A 97 -15.14 6.16 8.71
CA GLU A 97 -15.70 6.64 7.43
C GLU A 97 -14.60 7.00 6.43
N PHE A 98 -13.46 7.50 6.91
CA PHE A 98 -12.27 7.68 6.08
C PHE A 98 -11.78 6.35 5.45
N ILE A 99 -11.86 5.23 6.17
CA ILE A 99 -11.51 3.91 5.63
C ILE A 99 -12.56 3.43 4.62
N LYS A 100 -13.85 3.54 4.97
CA LYS A 100 -14.95 3.16 4.07
C LYS A 100 -14.89 3.91 2.74
N LYS A 101 -14.57 5.21 2.78
CA LYS A 101 -14.39 6.03 1.57
C LYS A 101 -13.28 5.48 0.68
N GLN A 102 -12.10 5.16 1.24
CA GLN A 102 -11.02 4.54 0.47
C GLN A 102 -11.44 3.20 -0.15
N MET A 103 -12.16 2.35 0.60
CA MET A 103 -12.69 1.07 0.08
C MET A 103 -13.70 1.27 -1.05
N ALA A 104 -14.56 2.29 -0.95
CA ALA A 104 -15.49 2.64 -2.02
C ALA A 104 -14.78 3.15 -3.27
N ASP A 105 -13.78 4.00 -3.10
CA ASP A 105 -12.97 4.55 -4.19
C ASP A 105 -12.13 3.46 -4.89
N ASN A 106 -11.67 2.45 -4.13
CA ASN A 106 -10.93 1.30 -4.65
C ASN A 106 -11.69 0.51 -5.72
N LYS A 107 -13.03 0.53 -5.72
CA LYS A 107 -13.84 -0.15 -6.75
C LYS A 107 -13.60 0.36 -8.17
N ARG A 108 -13.02 1.56 -8.31
CA ARG A 108 -12.69 2.21 -9.59
C ARG A 108 -11.20 2.19 -9.90
N PHE A 109 -10.40 1.52 -9.08
CA PHE A 109 -8.97 1.42 -9.31
C PHE A 109 -8.68 0.45 -10.45
N ASP A 110 -7.67 0.78 -11.25
CA ASP A 110 -7.27 -0.03 -12.40
C ASP A 110 -5.83 -0.52 -12.22
N LEU A 111 -5.69 -1.78 -11.85
CA LEU A 111 -4.39 -2.44 -11.69
C LEU A 111 -3.63 -2.58 -13.02
N ASN A 112 -4.31 -2.51 -14.18
CA ASN A 112 -3.63 -2.59 -15.47
C ASN A 112 -2.64 -1.44 -15.67
N LYS A 113 -2.83 -0.29 -15.00
CA LYS A 113 -1.88 0.84 -15.01
C LYS A 113 -0.49 0.49 -14.49
N LEU A 114 -0.32 -0.58 -13.71
CA LEU A 114 1.01 -1.04 -13.30
C LEU A 114 1.86 -1.54 -14.49
N SER A 115 1.26 -1.87 -15.63
CA SER A 115 2.01 -2.18 -16.86
C SER A 115 2.93 -1.04 -17.30
N GLU A 116 2.59 0.22 -17.02
CA GLU A 116 3.41 1.41 -17.28
C GLU A 116 4.76 1.36 -16.53
N TYR A 117 4.84 0.59 -15.44
CA TYR A 117 6.04 0.38 -14.63
C TYR A 117 6.75 -0.95 -14.91
N GLY A 118 6.40 -1.61 -16.02
CA GLY A 118 7.03 -2.86 -16.48
C GLY A 118 6.54 -4.12 -15.77
N PHE A 119 5.38 -4.07 -15.10
CA PHE A 119 4.77 -5.28 -14.54
C PHE A 119 4.08 -6.11 -15.63
N ASN A 120 4.23 -7.43 -15.56
CA ASN A 120 3.57 -8.35 -16.47
C ASN A 120 2.12 -8.62 -16.01
N ILE A 121 1.15 -7.90 -16.56
CA ILE A 121 -0.24 -7.98 -16.09
C ILE A 121 -0.98 -9.17 -16.70
N LEU A 122 -1.64 -9.97 -15.86
CA LEU A 122 -2.55 -11.05 -16.26
C LEU A 122 -4.00 -10.59 -16.08
N ASP A 123 -4.82 -10.74 -17.14
CA ASP A 123 -6.23 -10.35 -17.15
C ASP A 123 -7.14 -11.36 -16.42
N VAL A 124 -6.90 -11.55 -15.13
CA VAL A 124 -7.68 -12.44 -14.26
C VAL A 124 -9.14 -12.00 -14.20
N LYS A 125 -9.40 -10.69 -14.11
CA LYS A 125 -10.77 -10.15 -14.06
C LYS A 125 -11.56 -10.53 -15.31
N GLY A 126 -10.99 -10.33 -16.50
CA GLY A 126 -11.64 -10.68 -17.76
C GLY A 126 -11.88 -12.18 -17.95
N TYR A 127 -11.07 -13.05 -17.32
CA TYR A 127 -11.34 -14.49 -17.26
C TYR A 127 -12.52 -14.81 -16.34
N LEU A 128 -12.54 -14.25 -15.13
CA LEU A 128 -13.60 -14.46 -14.16
C LEU A 128 -14.96 -13.94 -14.67
N ASP A 129 -14.98 -12.79 -15.34
CA ASP A 129 -16.18 -12.22 -15.98
C ASP A 129 -16.75 -13.14 -17.08
N LYS A 130 -15.93 -14.06 -17.61
CA LYS A 130 -16.32 -15.10 -18.58
C LYS A 130 -16.55 -16.47 -17.94
N GLU A 131 -16.68 -16.52 -16.61
CA GLU A 131 -16.86 -17.74 -15.83
C GLU A 131 -15.72 -18.76 -15.99
N ILE A 132 -14.51 -18.31 -16.35
CA ILE A 132 -13.33 -19.16 -16.45
C ILE A 132 -12.73 -19.33 -15.05
N TYR A 133 -12.70 -20.57 -14.58
CA TYR A 133 -12.22 -20.92 -13.24
C TYR A 133 -10.72 -20.66 -13.06
N TYR A 134 -10.33 -20.41 -11.80
CA TYR A 134 -8.96 -20.09 -11.40
C TYR A 134 -7.94 -21.14 -11.86
N SER A 135 -8.28 -22.44 -11.81
CA SER A 135 -7.42 -23.52 -12.31
C SER A 135 -7.07 -23.36 -13.79
N LYS A 136 -8.03 -22.95 -14.62
CA LYS A 136 -7.80 -22.67 -16.05
C LYS A 136 -6.96 -21.43 -16.30
N ILE A 137 -6.99 -20.47 -15.38
CA ILE A 137 -6.11 -19.30 -15.44
C ILE A 137 -4.68 -19.71 -15.10
N LEU A 138 -4.49 -20.56 -14.08
CA LEU A 138 -3.18 -21.09 -13.69
C LEU A 138 -2.51 -21.90 -14.81
N GLU A 139 -3.27 -22.68 -15.58
CA GLU A 139 -2.77 -23.41 -16.76
C GLU A 139 -1.99 -22.50 -17.73
N LYS A 140 -2.36 -21.21 -17.85
CA LYS A 140 -1.64 -20.25 -18.71
C LYS A 140 -0.25 -19.86 -18.21
N THR A 141 0.03 -20.15 -16.94
CA THR A 141 1.29 -19.82 -16.27
C THR A 141 2.22 -21.03 -16.14
N GLU A 142 1.79 -22.24 -16.53
CA GLU A 142 2.53 -23.50 -16.35
C GLU A 142 3.93 -23.51 -16.98
N ASN A 143 4.08 -22.91 -18.16
CA ASN A 143 5.35 -22.87 -18.88
C ASN A 143 6.22 -21.65 -18.51
N GLN A 144 5.80 -20.85 -17.53
CA GLN A 144 6.57 -19.70 -17.09
C GLN A 144 7.61 -20.10 -16.05
N LYS A 145 8.71 -19.35 -16.02
CA LYS A 145 9.74 -19.47 -14.97
C LYS A 145 9.15 -19.33 -13.56
N TYR A 146 8.11 -18.51 -13.42
CA TYR A 146 7.31 -18.37 -12.21
C TYR A 146 5.91 -18.92 -12.48
N TYR A 147 5.65 -20.17 -12.09
CA TYR A 147 4.30 -20.74 -12.09
C TYR A 147 3.39 -19.94 -11.15
N GLY A 148 2.13 -19.77 -11.57
CA GLY A 148 1.14 -18.98 -10.86
C GLY A 148 1.16 -17.50 -11.22
N PHE A 149 0.41 -16.72 -10.44
CA PHE A 149 0.37 -15.27 -10.55
C PHE A 149 0.19 -14.65 -9.17
N PHE A 150 0.77 -13.47 -9.00
CA PHE A 150 0.68 -12.70 -7.79
C PHE A 150 -0.58 -11.85 -7.80
N THR A 151 -1.27 -11.78 -6.67
CA THR A 151 -2.44 -10.93 -6.48
C THR A 151 -2.17 -9.97 -5.33
N VAL A 152 -2.60 -8.73 -5.48
CA VAL A 152 -2.41 -7.67 -4.47
C VAL A 152 -3.70 -6.89 -4.30
N SER A 153 -4.08 -6.61 -3.05
CA SER A 153 -5.18 -5.71 -2.75
C SER A 153 -4.76 -4.27 -3.00
N ILE A 154 -5.71 -3.40 -3.31
CA ILE A 154 -5.45 -1.96 -3.38
C ILE A 154 -5.17 -1.43 -1.96
N PRO A 155 -4.01 -0.78 -1.72
CA PRO A 155 -3.60 -0.39 -0.38
C PRO A 155 -4.52 0.67 0.22
N ILE A 156 -4.77 0.56 1.53
CA ILE A 156 -5.54 1.51 2.34
C ILE A 156 -4.58 2.20 3.31
N PHE A 157 -4.61 3.53 3.35
CA PHE A 157 -3.65 4.32 4.11
C PHE A 157 -4.27 4.93 5.35
N ASN A 158 -3.42 5.26 6.33
CA ASN A 158 -3.82 6.18 7.40
C ASN A 158 -3.74 7.64 6.93
N LYS A 159 -4.31 8.58 7.70
CA LYS A 159 -4.39 10.00 7.32
C LYS A 159 -3.02 10.66 7.09
N SER A 160 -1.98 10.20 7.79
CA SER A 160 -0.60 10.70 7.63
C SER A 160 0.19 10.03 6.51
N LEU A 161 -0.41 9.09 5.77
CA LEU A 161 0.18 8.36 4.63
C LEU A 161 1.53 7.69 4.94
N ASN A 162 1.75 7.33 6.19
CA ASN A 162 2.96 6.65 6.65
C ASN A 162 2.70 5.22 7.11
N LYS A 163 1.45 4.75 7.02
CA LYS A 163 1.07 3.35 7.16
C LYS A 163 0.14 2.92 6.04
N ALA A 164 0.28 1.69 5.60
CA ALA A 164 -0.58 1.08 4.60
C ALA A 164 -1.00 -0.33 5.03
N TYR A 165 -2.29 -0.63 4.90
CA TYR A 165 -2.84 -1.97 5.00
C TYR A 165 -2.90 -2.56 3.60
N ILE A 166 -2.28 -3.71 3.40
CA ILE A 166 -2.23 -4.39 2.11
C ILE A 166 -2.32 -5.90 2.31
N ARG A 167 -2.88 -6.58 1.32
CA ARG A 167 -2.96 -8.03 1.26
C ARG A 167 -2.34 -8.50 -0.03
N THR A 168 -1.65 -9.61 0.07
CA THR A 168 -0.94 -10.22 -1.04
C THR A 168 -1.29 -11.70 -1.07
N MET A 169 -1.28 -12.27 -2.27
CA MET A 169 -1.54 -13.69 -2.46
C MET A 169 -0.72 -14.23 -3.62
N ASP A 170 -0.06 -15.34 -3.39
CA ASP A 170 0.58 -16.19 -4.41
C ASP A 170 0.01 -17.61 -4.22
N PHE A 171 0.81 -18.59 -3.79
CA PHE A 171 0.35 -19.92 -3.34
C PHE A 171 -0.30 -19.92 -1.94
N GLY A 172 -0.27 -18.78 -1.27
CA GLY A 172 -0.88 -18.53 0.03
C GLY A 172 -1.01 -17.02 0.18
N GLY A 173 -1.87 -16.60 1.08
CA GLY A 173 -2.14 -15.19 1.28
C GLY A 173 -1.63 -14.68 2.62
N GLU A 174 -1.36 -13.39 2.67
CA GLU A 174 -1.00 -12.69 3.89
C GLU A 174 -1.58 -11.28 3.91
N THR A 175 -1.84 -10.82 5.13
CA THR A 175 -2.23 -9.45 5.40
C THR A 175 -1.07 -8.74 6.09
N LEU A 176 -0.65 -7.61 5.53
CA LEU A 176 0.51 -6.86 5.96
C LEU A 176 0.12 -5.43 6.36
N LEU A 177 0.71 -4.96 7.44
CA LEU A 177 0.81 -3.55 7.77
C LEU A 177 2.21 -3.08 7.36
N LEU A 178 2.27 -2.12 6.44
CA LEU A 178 3.50 -1.46 6.03
C LEU A 178 3.63 -0.12 6.76
N LYS A 179 4.87 0.29 7.02
CA LYS A 179 5.21 1.60 7.58
C LYS A 179 6.28 2.28 6.75
N LYS A 180 6.10 3.59 6.53
CA LYS A 180 7.05 4.43 5.81
C LYS A 180 8.07 5.01 6.79
N ILE A 181 9.36 4.72 6.59
CA ILE A 181 10.50 5.22 7.36
C ILE A 181 11.56 5.71 6.38
N ASN A 182 11.97 6.98 6.49
CA ASN A 182 12.98 7.60 5.61
C ASN A 182 12.69 7.36 4.11
N ASP A 183 11.45 7.62 3.72
CA ASP A 183 10.93 7.41 2.36
C ASP A 183 10.90 5.97 1.82
N LYS A 184 11.22 4.98 2.64
CA LYS A 184 11.10 3.56 2.30
C LYS A 184 9.93 2.92 3.02
N TRP A 185 9.23 2.02 2.33
CA TRP A 185 8.22 1.17 2.93
C TRP A 185 8.85 -0.09 3.50
N LEU A 186 8.48 -0.44 4.73
CA LEU A 186 8.94 -1.62 5.43
C LEU A 186 7.73 -2.38 6.00
N ILE A 187 7.86 -3.69 6.16
CA ILE A 187 6.85 -4.49 6.86
C ILE A 187 6.91 -4.13 8.34
N ASP A 188 5.86 -3.51 8.87
CA ASP A 188 5.69 -3.20 10.29
C ASP A 188 5.18 -4.43 11.04
N LYS A 189 4.19 -5.11 10.44
CA LYS A 189 3.55 -6.29 11.04
C LYS A 189 2.92 -7.18 9.97
N LYS A 190 3.09 -8.50 10.13
CA LYS A 190 2.24 -9.50 9.49
C LYS A 190 1.03 -9.78 10.39
N ILE A 191 -0.16 -9.47 9.88
CA ILE A 191 -1.42 -9.54 10.62
C ILE A 191 -1.95 -10.97 10.61
N ASP A 192 -1.97 -11.60 9.45
CA ASP A 192 -2.39 -12.99 9.26
C ASP A 192 -1.71 -13.60 8.03
N SER A 193 -1.84 -14.93 7.91
CA SER A 193 -1.56 -15.67 6.70
C SER A 193 -2.42 -16.91 6.60
N TRP A 194 -2.69 -17.34 5.37
CA TRP A 194 -3.41 -18.55 5.06
C TRP A 194 -2.80 -19.27 3.86
N ILE A 195 -3.05 -20.56 3.76
CA ILE A 195 -2.77 -21.37 2.58
C ILE A 195 -4.12 -21.57 1.90
N ASP A 196 -4.14 -21.45 0.58
CA ASP A 196 -5.32 -21.75 -0.23
C ASP A 196 -5.24 -23.19 -0.77
#